data_AF-A0A831WU10-F1
#
_entry.id   AF-A0A831WU10-F1
#
_cell.length_a   1.000
_cell.length_b   1.000
_cell.length_c   1.000
_cell.angle_alpha   90.00
_cell.angle_beta   90.00
_cell.angle_gamma   90.00
#
_symmetry.space_group_name_H-M   'P 1'
#
loop_
_entity.id
_entity.type
_entity.pdbx_description
1 polymer ?
#
loop_
_entity_poly.entity_id
_entity_poly.type
_entity_poly.pdbx_seq_one_letter_code
_entity_poly.pdbx_strand_id
1 'polypeptide(L)'
;MKKKEFDRFVRLGLRRKEDAKKIIQSLVNWLITSLYVPDKDLIKAVNEELIQKLSLDMDAINWGDLKCFEVEELDGRWIAYVDEADPTAYNLRRYLQSWLTKWGWDVEVITEW
;
A
#
# COMPACT_ATOMS: atom_id res chain seq x y z
N MET A 1 3.22 -8.97 -14.30
CA MET A 1 3.07 -10.36 -13.80
C MET A 1 1.60 -10.63 -13.52
N LYS A 2 1.05 -11.74 -14.01
CA LYS A 2 -0.34 -12.14 -13.74
C LYS A 2 -0.44 -12.85 -12.38
N LYS A 3 -1.59 -12.75 -11.71
CA LYS A 3 -1.84 -13.43 -10.42
C LYS A 3 -1.52 -14.93 -10.45
N LYS A 4 -1.92 -15.65 -11.50
CA LYS A 4 -1.63 -17.09 -11.68
C LYS A 4 -0.13 -17.42 -11.68
N GLU A 5 0.69 -16.56 -12.26
CA GLU A 5 2.15 -16.75 -12.32
C GLU A 5 2.77 -16.52 -10.94
N PHE A 6 2.33 -15.45 -10.27
CA PHE A 6 2.75 -15.17 -8.90
C PHE A 6 2.39 -16.30 -7.93
N ASP A 7 1.16 -16.81 -7.99
CA ASP A 7 0.71 -17.93 -7.15
C ASP A 7 1.51 -19.22 -7.40
N ARG A 8 2.02 -19.39 -8.63
CA ARG A 8 2.93 -20.48 -8.94
C ARG A 8 4.28 -20.27 -8.26
N PHE A 9 4.84 -19.05 -8.30
CA PHE A 9 6.11 -18.75 -7.63
C PHE A 9 6.03 -18.91 -6.10
N VAL A 10 4.94 -18.45 -5.49
CA VAL A 10 4.69 -18.62 -4.05
C VAL A 10 4.62 -20.10 -3.69
N ARG A 11 3.87 -20.91 -4.46
CA ARG A 11 3.79 -22.37 -4.25
C ARG A 11 5.13 -23.09 -4.40
N LEU A 12 6.00 -22.59 -5.27
CA LEU A 12 7.33 -23.16 -5.49
C LEU A 12 8.37 -22.71 -4.46
N GLY A 13 7.99 -21.90 -3.46
CA GLY A 13 8.91 -21.44 -2.42
C GLY A 13 10.00 -20.49 -2.92
N LEU A 14 9.83 -19.92 -4.13
CA LEU A 14 10.84 -19.08 -4.78
C LEU A 14 10.90 -17.64 -4.24
N ARG A 15 10.43 -17.42 -3.00
CA ARG A 15 10.56 -16.12 -2.32
C ARG A 15 11.81 -16.14 -1.45
N ARG A 16 12.71 -15.18 -1.66
CA ARG A 16 13.70 -14.83 -0.65
C ARG A 16 13.00 -13.99 0.41
N LYS A 17 12.96 -14.50 1.64
CA LYS A 17 12.33 -13.82 2.78
C LYS A 17 12.96 -12.43 3.01
N GLU A 18 14.25 -12.32 2.75
CA GLU A 18 15.07 -11.09 2.81
C GLU A 18 14.54 -9.95 1.92
N ASP A 19 13.85 -10.27 0.80
CA ASP A 19 13.32 -9.25 -0.11
C ASP A 19 11.87 -8.84 0.24
N ALA A 20 11.18 -9.59 1.11
CA ALA A 20 9.76 -9.38 1.40
C ALA A 20 9.47 -7.98 1.95
N LYS A 21 10.27 -7.48 2.91
CA LYS A 21 10.16 -6.11 3.46
C LYS A 21 10.16 -5.08 2.33
N LYS A 22 11.17 -5.14 1.46
CA LYS A 22 11.33 -4.20 0.34
C LYS A 22 10.22 -4.33 -0.69
N ILE A 23 9.79 -5.55 -1.01
CA ILE A 23 8.70 -5.79 -1.96
C ILE A 23 7.38 -5.22 -1.43
N ILE A 24 7.01 -5.51 -0.18
CA ILE A 24 5.77 -4.99 0.43
C ILE A 24 5.80 -3.46 0.45
N GLN A 25 6.89 -2.86 0.94
CA GLN A 25 7.04 -1.40 0.98
C GLN A 25 6.90 -0.79 -0.42
N SER A 26 7.55 -1.37 -1.43
CA SER A 26 7.47 -0.91 -2.81
C SER A 26 6.06 -1.05 -3.39
N LEU A 27 5.35 -2.13 -3.06
CA LEU A 27 3.97 -2.34 -3.49
C LEU A 27 3.01 -1.34 -2.83
N VAL A 28 3.16 -1.06 -1.53
CA VAL A 28 2.36 -0.03 -0.85
C VAL A 28 2.60 1.33 -1.49
N ASN A 29 3.85 1.74 -1.69
CA ASN A 29 4.19 3.02 -2.32
C ASN A 29 3.72 3.11 -3.78
N TRP A 30 3.74 2.00 -4.52
CA TRP A 30 3.17 1.93 -5.86
C TRP A 30 1.65 2.10 -5.84
N LEU A 31 0.94 1.46 -4.90
CA LEU A 31 -0.50 1.64 -4.72
C LEU A 31 -0.85 3.08 -4.38
N ILE A 32 -0.13 3.70 -3.44
CA ILE A 32 -0.28 5.12 -3.11
C ILE A 32 -0.07 5.98 -4.36
N THR A 33 1.01 5.75 -5.11
CA THR A 33 1.30 6.51 -6.34
C THR A 33 0.19 6.36 -7.39
N SER A 34 -0.46 5.19 -7.44
CA SER A 34 -1.58 4.94 -8.38
C SER A 34 -2.85 5.74 -8.06
N LEU A 35 -2.94 6.37 -6.88
CA LEU A 35 -4.00 7.30 -6.52
C LEU A 35 -3.81 8.70 -7.11
N TYR A 36 -2.69 8.95 -7.78
CA TYR A 36 -2.37 10.23 -8.40
C TYR A 36 -2.44 10.15 -9.93
N VAL A 37 -2.65 11.30 -10.56
CA VAL A 37 -2.53 11.53 -12.00
C VAL A 37 -1.48 12.61 -12.26
N PRO A 38 -0.81 12.58 -13.43
CA PRO A 38 0.09 13.66 -13.82
C PRO A 38 -0.65 15.00 -13.87
N ASP A 39 -0.02 16.03 -13.32
CA ASP A 39 -0.51 17.40 -13.37
C ASP A 39 0.62 18.32 -13.84
N LYS A 40 0.32 19.25 -14.74
CA LYS A 40 1.31 20.10 -15.40
C LYS A 40 1.92 21.15 -14.46
N ASP A 41 1.19 21.55 -13.42
CA ASP A 41 1.56 22.63 -12.51
C ASP A 41 2.13 22.07 -11.19
N LEU A 42 1.74 20.84 -10.79
CA LEU A 42 2.11 20.19 -9.52
C LEU A 42 2.94 18.90 -9.67
N ILE A 43 3.36 18.52 -10.88
CA ILE A 43 3.93 17.20 -11.25
C ILE A 43 2.88 16.07 -11.17
N LYS A 44 2.16 15.97 -10.05
CA LYS A 44 1.06 15.05 -9.83
C LYS A 44 -0.02 15.68 -8.94
N ALA A 45 -1.27 15.35 -9.22
CA ALA A 45 -2.43 15.68 -8.39
C ALA A 45 -3.18 14.41 -8.01
N VAL A 46 -3.95 14.44 -6.93
CA VAL A 46 -4.75 13.28 -6.51
C VAL A 46 -5.88 13.05 -7.52
N ASN A 47 -6.17 11.79 -7.84
CA ASN A 47 -7.30 11.43 -8.70
C ASN A 47 -8.61 11.48 -7.92
N GLU A 48 -9.26 12.64 -7.87
CA GLU A 48 -10.47 12.87 -7.06
C GLU A 48 -11.59 11.85 -7.31
N GLU A 49 -11.84 11.44 -8.55
CA GLU A 49 -12.86 10.44 -8.88
C GLU A 49 -12.53 9.09 -8.24
N LEU A 50 -11.26 8.67 -8.32
CA LEU A 50 -10.80 7.42 -7.72
C LEU A 50 -10.84 7.49 -6.18
N ILE A 51 -10.45 8.63 -5.60
CA ILE A 51 -10.51 8.86 -4.15
C ILE A 51 -11.93 8.69 -3.64
N GLN A 52 -12.90 9.37 -4.24
CA GLN A 52 -14.32 9.26 -3.85
C GLN A 52 -14.84 7.84 -4.02
N LYS A 53 -14.51 7.18 -5.14
CA LYS A 53 -14.91 5.80 -5.40
C LYS A 53 -14.38 4.80 -4.36
N LEU A 54 -13.21 5.08 -3.79
CA LEU A 54 -12.58 4.28 -2.75
C LEU A 54 -12.93 4.77 -1.33
N SER A 55 -13.72 5.84 -1.21
CA SER A 55 -14.06 6.52 0.04
C SER A 55 -12.84 7.01 0.84
N LEU A 56 -11.76 7.36 0.12
CA LEU A 56 -10.52 7.88 0.72
C LEU A 56 -10.63 9.36 1.08
N ASP A 57 -11.64 10.06 0.56
CA ASP A 57 -12.04 11.42 0.92
C ASP A 57 -12.65 11.50 2.33
N MET A 58 -13.02 10.36 2.92
CA MET A 58 -13.49 10.27 4.30
C MET A 58 -12.36 10.13 5.32
N ASP A 59 -11.12 9.91 4.86
CA ASP A 59 -9.95 9.75 5.71
C ASP A 59 -9.15 11.07 5.77
N ALA A 60 -8.58 11.38 6.93
CA ALA A 60 -7.65 12.50 7.08
C ALA A 60 -6.26 12.08 6.58
N ILE A 61 -5.87 12.57 5.40
CA ILE A 61 -4.64 12.20 4.69
C ILE A 61 -3.93 13.46 4.20
N ASN A 62 -2.63 13.59 4.50
CA ASN A 62 -1.77 14.57 3.86
C ASN A 62 -1.20 14.00 2.56
N TRP A 63 -1.87 14.32 1.45
CA TRP A 63 -1.51 13.85 0.11
C TRP A 63 -0.18 14.40 -0.44
N GLY A 64 0.48 15.32 0.27
CA GLY A 64 1.76 15.89 -0.13
C GLY A 64 2.94 14.90 -0.03
N ASP A 65 3.00 14.12 1.05
CA ASP A 65 4.14 13.23 1.35
C ASP A 65 3.73 11.83 1.86
N LEU A 66 2.45 11.45 1.66
CA LEU A 66 1.94 10.10 1.96
C LEU A 66 2.86 9.00 1.41
N LYS A 67 3.42 8.18 2.31
CA LYS A 67 4.34 7.09 1.96
C LYS A 67 4.38 5.99 3.00
N CYS A 68 4.64 4.77 2.56
CA CYS A 68 5.08 3.70 3.43
C CYS A 68 6.59 3.83 3.68
N PHE A 69 6.96 4.20 4.90
CA PHE A 69 8.35 4.44 5.29
C PHE A 69 9.00 3.22 5.91
N GLU A 70 8.22 2.33 6.54
CA GLU A 70 8.73 1.13 7.18
C GLU A 70 7.81 -0.08 6.97
N VAL A 71 8.44 -1.26 6.86
CA VAL A 71 7.77 -2.56 6.96
C VAL A 71 8.58 -3.44 7.91
N GLU A 72 7.94 -4.17 8.80
CA GLU A 72 8.58 -5.13 9.70
C GLU A 72 7.83 -6.46 9.73
N GLU A 73 8.49 -7.50 10.25
CA GLU A 73 7.89 -8.82 10.48
C GLU A 73 7.69 -9.00 11.99
N LEU A 74 6.45 -9.22 12.40
CA LEU A 74 6.07 -9.54 13.78
C LEU A 74 5.29 -10.85 13.79
N ASP A 75 5.79 -11.87 14.50
CA ASP A 75 5.15 -13.18 14.67
C ASP A 75 4.69 -13.85 13.36
N GLY A 76 5.48 -13.69 12.29
CA GLY A 76 5.19 -14.27 10.97
C GLY A 76 4.20 -13.48 10.10
N ARG A 77 3.78 -12.30 10.58
CA ARG A 77 2.94 -11.34 9.85
C ARG A 77 3.74 -10.09 9.51
N TRP A 78 3.41 -9.44 8.40
CA TRP A 78 4.05 -8.18 8.04
C TRP A 78 3.23 -6.99 8.56
N ILE A 79 3.91 -5.98 9.09
CA ILE A 79 3.32 -4.70 9.47
C ILE A 79 3.94 -3.63 8.57
N ALA A 80 3.11 -2.85 7.89
CA ALA A 80 3.50 -1.74 7.04
C ALA A 80 3.03 -0.43 7.67
N TYR A 81 3.98 0.47 7.95
CA TYR A 81 3.73 1.78 8.52
C TYR A 81 3.68 2.81 7.39
N VAL A 82 2.59 3.59 7.38
CA VAL A 82 2.29 4.63 6.40
C VAL A 82 2.21 5.95 7.13
N ASP A 83 3.11 6.85 6.80
CA ASP A 83 3.19 8.20 7.37
C ASP A 83 2.20 9.14 6.67
N GLU A 84 1.93 10.30 7.28
CA GLU A 84 1.10 11.38 6.72
C GLU A 84 -0.39 11.02 6.55
N ALA A 85 -0.91 10.14 7.41
CA ALA A 85 -2.33 9.81 7.47
C ALA A 85 -2.76 9.51 8.91
N ASP A 86 -3.95 9.97 9.30
CA ASP A 86 -4.45 9.76 10.66
C ASP A 86 -4.50 8.26 11.03
N PRO A 87 -4.22 7.85 12.28
CA PRO A 87 -4.36 6.46 12.72
C PRO A 87 -5.74 5.83 12.48
N THR A 88 -6.77 6.67 12.32
CA THR A 88 -8.15 6.28 11.99
C THR A 88 -8.49 6.34 10.50
N ALA A 89 -7.51 6.50 9.60
CA ALA A 89 -7.66 6.42 8.14
C ALA A 89 -7.98 4.98 7.67
N TYR A 90 -9.14 4.48 8.07
CA TYR A 90 -9.53 3.07 7.92
C TYR A 90 -9.75 2.69 6.46
N ASN A 91 -10.18 3.62 5.60
CA ASN A 91 -10.42 3.33 4.19
C ASN A 91 -9.09 3.12 3.45
N LEU A 92 -8.07 3.95 3.72
CA LEU A 92 -6.71 3.82 3.20
C LEU A 92 -6.08 2.50 3.66
N ARG A 93 -6.12 2.22 4.98
CA ARG A 93 -5.62 0.96 5.55
C ARG A 93 -6.26 -0.24 4.87
N ARG A 94 -7.60 -0.24 4.77
CA ARG A 94 -8.36 -1.32 4.13
C ARG A 94 -8.01 -1.48 2.65
N TYR A 95 -7.87 -0.39 1.91
CA TYR A 95 -7.51 -0.40 0.49
C TYR A 95 -6.15 -1.07 0.28
N LEU A 96 -5.13 -0.64 1.00
CA LEU A 96 -3.77 -1.16 0.90
C LEU A 96 -3.69 -2.63 1.33
N GLN A 97 -4.25 -2.96 2.50
CA GLN A 97 -4.28 -4.33 3.03
C GLN A 97 -5.00 -5.28 2.09
N SER A 98 -6.20 -4.91 1.64
CA SER A 98 -7.03 -5.78 0.78
C SER A 98 -6.33 -6.11 -0.54
N TRP A 99 -5.56 -5.18 -1.09
CA TRP A 99 -4.79 -5.44 -2.31
C TRP A 99 -3.65 -6.42 -2.01
N LEU A 100 -2.84 -6.17 -0.99
CA LEU A 100 -1.71 -7.02 -0.61
C LEU A 100 -2.14 -8.45 -0.26
N THR A 101 -3.24 -8.62 0.48
CA THR A 101 -3.81 -9.93 0.81
C THR A 101 -4.25 -10.70 -0.43
N LYS A 102 -4.85 -10.04 -1.43
CA LYS A 102 -5.17 -10.69 -2.72
C LYS A 102 -3.92 -11.20 -3.43
N TRP A 103 -2.75 -10.62 -3.15
CA TRP A 103 -1.45 -11.07 -3.63
C TRP A 103 -0.69 -11.92 -2.61
N GLY A 104 -1.38 -12.58 -1.67
CA GLY A 104 -0.77 -13.55 -0.77
C GLY A 104 0.26 -12.95 0.20
N TRP A 105 0.13 -11.67 0.50
CA TRP A 105 0.85 -11.03 1.60
C TRP A 105 -0.11 -10.86 2.78
N ASP A 106 0.20 -11.50 3.91
CA ASP A 106 -0.47 -11.19 5.17
C ASP A 106 0.17 -9.94 5.75
N VAL A 107 -0.50 -8.80 5.54
CA VAL A 107 -0.02 -7.47 5.93
C VAL A 107 -1.08 -6.75 6.75
N GLU A 108 -0.65 -6.20 7.87
CA GLU A 108 -1.35 -5.15 8.58
C GLU A 108 -0.80 -3.78 8.16
N VAL A 109 -1.69 -2.83 7.87
CA VAL A 109 -1.29 -1.45 7.59
C VAL A 109 -1.68 -0.59 8.77
N ILE A 110 -0.70 0.14 9.28
CA ILE A 110 -0.82 1.14 10.33
C ILE A 110 -0.53 2.50 9.71
N THR A 111 -1.37 3.48 10.03
CA THR A 111 -1.20 4.87 9.58
C THR A 111 -0.82 5.75 10.78
N GLU A 112 0.02 6.76 10.55
CA GLU A 112 0.43 7.73 11.56
C GLU A 112 0.73 9.12 10.96
N TRP A 113 0.93 10.10 11.86
CA TRP A 113 1.22 11.51 11.57
C TRP A 113 2.69 11.85 11.71
#